data_AF-A0A521K832-F1
#
_entry.id   AF-A0A521K832-F1
#
_cell.length_a   1.000
_cell.length_b   1.000
_cell.length_c   1.000
_cell.angle_alpha   90.00
_cell.angle_beta   90.00
_cell.angle_gamma   90.00
#
_symmetry.space_group_name_H-M   'P 1'
#
loop_
_entity.id
_entity.type
_entity.pdbx_description
1 polymer ?
#
loop_
_entity_poly.entity_id
_entity_poly.type
_entity_poly.pdbx_seq_one_letter_code
_entity_poly.pdbx_strand_id
1 'polypeptide(L)'
;MLDELTPAQRELADCMSELSEAAYCAGWMLGLEYALWDAAHGGLVEYGRLRMSPQSTARLRALSDACGGWIVFDETTEETWLPLREWEARYAERAAHGG
;
A
#
# COMPACT_ATOMS: atom_id res chain seq x y z
N MET A 1 3.33 -12.85 -9.16
CA MET A 1 3.38 -12.21 -10.49
C MET A 1 2.09 -11.42 -10.73
N LEU A 2 2.20 -10.19 -11.19
CA LEU A 2 1.11 -9.24 -11.53
C LEU A 2 -0.01 -9.79 -12.45
N ASP A 3 0.12 -11.01 -12.99
CA ASP A 3 -0.86 -11.68 -13.85
C ASP A 3 -2.06 -12.28 -13.10
N GLU A 4 -1.99 -12.46 -11.78
CA GLU A 4 -3.12 -12.98 -10.97
C GLU A 4 -3.99 -11.87 -10.37
N LEU A 5 -3.59 -10.60 -10.54
CA LEU A 5 -4.34 -9.46 -10.04
C LEU A 5 -5.46 -9.07 -11.01
N THR A 6 -6.65 -8.88 -10.47
CA THR A 6 -7.74 -8.23 -11.20
C THR A 6 -7.35 -6.79 -11.59
N PRO A 7 -7.99 -6.19 -12.60
CA PRO A 7 -7.68 -4.82 -13.02
C PRO A 7 -7.71 -3.79 -11.87
N ALA A 8 -8.66 -3.92 -10.94
CA ALA A 8 -8.76 -3.03 -9.77
C ALA A 8 -7.60 -3.22 -8.78
N GLN A 9 -7.14 -4.46 -8.58
CA GLN A 9 -5.99 -4.76 -7.73
C GLN A 9 -4.69 -4.28 -8.36
N ARG A 10 -4.56 -4.41 -9.68
CA ARG A 10 -3.41 -3.89 -10.43
C ARG A 10 -3.35 -2.37 -10.36
N GLU A 11 -4.49 -1.69 -10.50
CA GLU A 11 -4.57 -0.23 -10.37
C GLU A 11 -4.12 0.25 -8.98
N LEU A 12 -4.42 -0.53 -7.92
CA LEU A 12 -3.89 -0.26 -6.58
C LEU A 12 -2.37 -0.47 -6.52
N ALA A 13 -1.85 -1.57 -7.05
CA ALA A 13 -0.42 -1.86 -7.07
C ALA A 13 0.38 -0.78 -7.85
N ASP A 14 -0.11 -0.41 -9.04
CA ASP A 14 0.48 0.64 -9.86
C ASP A 14 0.47 1.98 -9.10
N CYS A 15 -0.65 2.35 -8.48
CA CYS A 15 -0.74 3.57 -7.67
C CYS A 15 0.25 3.58 -6.50
N MET A 16 0.49 2.44 -5.85
CA MET A 16 1.47 2.33 -4.76
C MET A 16 2.91 2.49 -5.27
N SER A 17 3.24 1.81 -6.37
CA SER A 17 4.54 1.92 -7.03
C SER A 17 4.83 3.34 -7.51
N GLU A 18 3.85 4.03 -8.11
CA GLU A 18 3.96 5.44 -8.51
C GLU A 18 4.31 6.35 -7.32
N LEU A 19 3.66 6.14 -6.16
CA LEU A 19 3.93 6.91 -4.95
C LEU A 19 5.31 6.62 -4.38
N SER A 20 5.76 5.37 -4.44
CA SER A 20 7.11 4.97 -4.04
C SER A 20 8.17 5.58 -4.94
N GLU A 21 7.96 5.56 -6.25
CA GLU A 21 8.87 6.16 -7.21
C GLU A 21 8.94 7.69 -7.04
N ALA A 22 7.81 8.35 -6.80
CA ALA A 22 7.79 9.78 -6.48
C ALA A 22 8.50 10.12 -5.17
N ALA A 23 8.46 9.22 -4.17
CA ALA A 23 9.07 9.43 -2.86
C ALA A 23 10.56 9.12 -2.81
N TYR A 24 11.00 8.06 -3.48
CA TYR A 24 12.33 7.48 -3.35
C TYR A 24 13.00 7.11 -4.69
N CYS A 25 12.35 7.36 -5.82
CA CYS A 25 12.78 6.91 -7.15
C CYS A 25 13.05 5.40 -7.22
N ALA A 26 12.24 4.63 -6.49
CA ALA A 26 12.31 3.18 -6.40
C ALA A 26 10.90 2.59 -6.57
N GLY A 27 10.78 1.48 -7.31
CA GLY A 27 9.50 0.83 -7.61
C GLY A 27 8.72 0.44 -6.35
N TRP A 28 9.15 -0.61 -5.66
CA TRP A 28 8.54 -1.02 -4.38
C TRP A 28 9.61 -1.10 -3.29
N MET A 29 9.54 -0.23 -2.29
CA MET A 29 10.42 -0.35 -1.12
C MET A 29 9.80 -1.26 -0.06
N LEU A 30 10.65 -2.02 0.64
CA LEU A 30 10.23 -2.84 1.76
C LEU A 30 9.49 -1.99 2.79
N GLY A 31 8.25 -2.34 3.10
CA GLY A 31 7.43 -1.63 4.08
C GLY A 31 6.62 -0.46 3.52
N LEU A 32 6.67 -0.21 2.21
CA LEU A 32 5.83 0.78 1.50
C LEU A 32 4.35 0.58 1.82
N GLU A 33 3.87 -0.66 1.77
CA GLU A 33 2.47 -1.03 1.96
C GLU A 33 1.94 -0.56 3.33
N TYR A 34 2.77 -0.55 4.36
CA TYR A 34 2.38 -0.09 5.69
C TYR A 34 2.47 1.43 5.82
N ALA A 35 3.49 2.06 5.20
CA ALA A 35 3.62 3.51 5.22
C ALA A 35 2.49 4.20 4.45
N LEU A 36 2.08 3.63 3.31
CA LEU A 36 0.95 4.11 2.53
C LEU A 36 -0.38 3.87 3.25
N TRP A 37 -0.51 2.75 3.97
CA TRP A 37 -1.69 2.51 4.81
C TRP A 37 -1.81 3.54 5.92
N ASP A 38 -0.70 3.82 6.61
CA ASP A 38 -0.65 4.86 7.65
C ASP A 38 -1.02 6.24 7.08
N ALA A 39 -0.49 6.58 5.90
CA ALA A 39 -0.86 7.80 5.18
C ALA A 39 -2.36 7.84 4.81
N ALA A 40 -2.91 6.74 4.30
CA ALA A 40 -4.32 6.64 3.92
C ALA A 40 -5.27 6.80 5.12
N HIS A 41 -4.82 6.42 6.31
CA HIS A 41 -5.56 6.54 7.57
C HIS A 41 -5.22 7.82 8.36
N GLY A 42 -4.40 8.72 7.80
CA GLY A 42 -4.11 10.03 8.38
C GLY A 42 -2.99 10.05 9.42
N GLY A 43 -2.22 8.97 9.57
CA GLY A 43 -1.05 8.94 10.43
C GLY A 43 0.20 9.58 9.79
N LEU A 44 0.47 9.29 8.52
CA LEU A 44 1.68 9.75 7.84
C LEU A 44 1.40 10.89 6.83
N VAL A 45 2.01 12.05 7.06
CA VAL A 45 1.87 13.23 6.18
C VAL A 45 2.99 13.26 5.11
N GLU A 46 4.13 12.63 5.38
CA GLU A 46 5.31 12.68 4.52
C GLU A 46 5.89 11.27 4.38
N TYR A 47 6.05 10.80 3.14
CA TYR A 47 6.67 9.53 2.81
C TYR A 47 7.89 9.81 1.94
N GLY A 48 9.10 9.62 2.51
CA GLY A 48 10.34 9.99 1.83
C GLY A 48 10.37 11.45 1.45
N ARG A 49 10.49 11.74 0.14
CA ARG A 49 10.46 13.09 -0.41
C ARG A 49 9.06 13.54 -0.85
N LEU A 50 8.08 12.64 -0.80
CA LEU A 50 6.72 12.89 -1.24
C LEU A 50 5.87 13.33 -0.04
N ARG A 51 5.21 14.49 -0.18
CA ARG A 51 4.16 14.89 0.75
C ARG A 51 2.85 14.23 0.34
N MET A 52 2.26 13.46 1.26
CA MET A 52 0.99 12.77 1.03
C MET A 52 -0.14 13.79 0.96
N SER A 53 -0.72 13.92 -0.23
CA SER A 53 -1.86 14.80 -0.43
C SER A 53 -3.17 14.12 -0.01
N PRO A 54 -4.20 14.89 0.40
CA PRO A 54 -5.53 14.34 0.64
C PRO A 54 -6.11 13.61 -0.57
N GLN A 55 -5.72 14.01 -1.78
CA GLN A 55 -6.17 13.37 -3.02
C GLN A 55 -5.50 12.00 -3.21
N SER A 56 -4.19 11.90 -2.96
CA SER A 56 -3.43 10.64 -3.05
C SER A 56 -3.93 9.61 -2.04
N THR A 57 -4.14 10.05 -0.79
CA THR A 57 -4.64 9.20 0.29
C THR A 57 -6.09 8.77 0.07
N ALA A 58 -6.95 9.67 -0.41
CA ALA A 58 -8.32 9.32 -0.81
C ALA A 58 -8.34 8.33 -1.97
N ARG A 59 -7.45 8.50 -2.97
CA ARG A 59 -7.33 7.57 -4.11
C ARG A 59 -6.93 6.17 -3.64
N LEU A 60 -5.89 6.05 -2.81
CA LEU A 60 -5.47 4.77 -2.23
C LEU A 60 -6.62 4.07 -1.51
N ARG A 61 -7.35 4.81 -0.68
CA ARG A 61 -8.47 4.28 0.08
C ARG A 61 -9.63 3.84 -0.82
N ALA A 62 -9.94 4.61 -1.85
CA ALA A 62 -10.98 4.28 -2.82
C ALA A 62 -10.63 3.00 -3.62
N LEU A 63 -9.38 2.86 -4.05
CA LEU A 63 -8.90 1.68 -4.77
C LEU A 63 -8.92 0.43 -3.88
N SER A 64 -8.50 0.58 -2.63
CA SER A 64 -8.57 -0.49 -1.63
C SER A 64 -9.99 -0.96 -1.35
N ASP A 65 -10.92 -0.01 -1.20
CA ASP A 65 -12.35 -0.31 -1.00
C ASP A 65 -12.95 -1.00 -2.24
N ALA A 66 -12.60 -0.52 -3.44
CA ALA A 66 -13.06 -1.10 -4.71
C ALA A 66 -12.59 -2.54 -4.92
N CYS A 67 -11.37 -2.88 -4.49
CA CYS A 67 -10.85 -4.26 -4.58
C CYS A 67 -11.09 -5.08 -3.31
N GLY A 68 -11.67 -4.50 -2.25
CA GLY A 68 -11.92 -5.16 -0.97
C GLY A 68 -10.65 -5.61 -0.23
N GLY A 69 -9.51 -4.95 -0.48
CA GLY A 69 -8.23 -5.40 0.06
C GLY A 69 -7.07 -4.43 -0.15
N TRP A 70 -5.87 -4.93 0.08
CA TRP A 70 -4.62 -4.17 0.02
C TRP A 70 -3.53 -4.98 -0.68
N ILE A 71 -2.60 -4.31 -1.35
CA ILE A 71 -1.45 -4.97 -1.96
C ILE A 71 -0.29 -4.93 -0.98
N VAL A 72 0.34 -6.09 -0.77
CA VAL A 72 1.54 -6.25 0.04
C VAL A 72 2.65 -6.82 -0.81
N PHE A 73 3.89 -6.57 -0.40
CA PHE A 73 5.03 -7.23 -1.01
C PHE A 73 5.32 -8.54 -0.26
N ASP A 74 5.22 -9.66 -0.97
CA ASP A 74 5.64 -10.97 -0.53
C ASP A 74 7.00 -11.32 -1.15
N GLU A 75 7.90 -11.94 -0.39
CA GLU A 75 9.25 -12.28 -0.89
C GLU A 75 9.22 -13.39 -1.96
N THR A 76 8.13 -14.17 -2.04
CA THR A 76 7.96 -15.27 -2.99
C THR A 76 7.09 -14.86 -4.17
N THR A 77 5.96 -14.21 -3.90
CA THR A 77 4.95 -13.88 -4.93
C THR A 77 4.98 -12.43 -5.40
N GLU A 78 5.86 -11.60 -4.80
CA GLU A 78 5.99 -10.15 -5.02
C GLU A 78 4.68 -9.44 -4.64
N GLU A 79 4.17 -8.55 -5.50
CA GLU A 79 2.92 -7.82 -5.27
C GLU A 79 1.73 -8.78 -5.15
N THR A 80 1.26 -8.94 -3.92
CA THR A 80 0.24 -9.91 -3.54
C THR A 80 -0.95 -9.18 -2.95
N TRP A 81 -2.15 -9.46 -3.46
CA TRP A 81 -3.36 -8.92 -2.88
C TRP A 81 -3.76 -9.71 -1.65
N LEU A 82 -4.06 -8.99 -0.57
CA LEU A 82 -4.67 -9.54 0.64
C LEU A 82 -6.07 -8.94 0.86
N PRO A 83 -7.04 -9.74 1.31
CA PRO A 83 -8.30 -9.22 1.80
C PRO A 83 -8.09 -8.18 2.90
N LEU A 84 -8.95 -7.16 2.95
CA LEU A 84 -8.77 -6.04 3.88
C LEU A 84 -8.63 -6.50 5.34
N ARG A 85 -9.44 -7.48 5.75
CA ARG A 85 -9.37 -8.07 7.09
C ARG A 85 -8.04 -8.75 7.41
N GLU A 86 -7.46 -9.44 6.44
CA GLU A 86 -6.17 -10.11 6.63
C GLU A 86 -5.04 -9.09 6.70
N TRP A 87 -5.11 -8.06 5.84
CA TRP A 87 -4.20 -6.93 5.90
C TRP A 87 -4.26 -6.19 7.25
N GLU A 88 -5.47 -5.88 7.74
CA GLU A 88 -5.66 -5.23 9.04
C GLU A 88 -5.08 -6.05 10.19
N ALA A 89 -5.27 -7.37 10.18
CA ALA A 89 -4.67 -8.27 11.15
C ALA A 89 -3.13 -8.22 11.09
N ARG A 90 -2.56 -8.36 9.89
CA ARG A 90 -1.11 -8.28 9.68
C ARG A 90 -0.53 -6.92 10.08
N TYR A 91 -1.22 -5.84 9.77
CA TYR A 91 -0.83 -4.48 10.17
C TYR A 91 -0.86 -4.33 11.70
N ALA A 92 -1.91 -4.81 12.35
CA ALA A 92 -2.04 -4.78 13.81
C ALA A 92 -0.95 -5.62 14.50
N GLU A 93 -0.63 -6.80 13.98
CA GLU A 93 0.48 -7.64 14.48
C GLU A 93 1.82 -6.94 14.35
N ARG A 94 2.09 -6.29 13.21
CA ARG A 94 3.30 -5.49 13.01
C ARG A 94 3.35 -4.31 13.99
N ALA A 95 2.25 -3.58 14.16
CA ALA A 95 2.16 -2.45 15.08
C ALA A 95 2.41 -2.87 16.54
N ALA A 96 1.98 -4.08 16.93
CA ALA A 96 2.22 -4.63 18.26
C ALA A 96 3.68 -5.06 18.50
N HIS A 97 4.43 -5.45 17.47
CA HIS A 97 5.83 -5.88 17.58
C HIS A 97 6.87 -4.78 17.29
N GLY A 98 6.43 -3.60 16.84
CA GLY A 98 7.30 -2.49 16.42
C GLY A 98 7.51 -1.37 17.45
N GLY A 99 7.37 -1.65 18.76
CA GLY A 99 7.51 -0.69 19.86
C GLY A 99 8.88 -0.68 20.54
#